data_AF-A0A5D0RRZ1-F1
#
_entry.id   AF-A0A5D0RRZ1-F1
#
_cell.length_a   1.000
_cell.length_b   1.000
_cell.length_c   1.000
_cell.angle_alpha   90.00
_cell.angle_beta   90.00
_cell.angle_gamma   90.00
#
_symmetry.space_group_name_H-M   'P 1'
#
loop_
_entity.id
_entity.type
_entity.pdbx_description
1 polymer ?
#
loop_
_entity_poly.entity_id
_entity_poly.type
_entity_poly.pdbx_seq_one_letter_code
_entity_poly.pdbx_strand_id
1 'polypeptide(L)'
;MEMTNFWLALMLTVFAGLSTGIGSIMALFAKRTNIRFLSISLGFSAGVMIYVSFVEIFVKSEESLVEAVGTGLSSWINVLAFFGGIGMIALIDFLVPTGENPHEMRDVEDMKVRDQKLMRVGVFTALAIAIHNFPEGLAT
;
A
#
# COMPACT_ATOMS: atom_id res chain seq x y z
N MET A 1 9.37 -10.99 -22.29
CA MET A 1 10.37 -10.47 -21.33
C MET A 1 11.72 -11.03 -21.72
N GLU A 2 12.68 -10.16 -22.01
CA GLU A 2 14.09 -10.54 -22.11
C GLU A 2 14.52 -11.19 -20.77
N MET A 3 14.94 -12.45 -20.78
CA MET A 3 15.39 -13.19 -19.58
C MET A 3 16.54 -12.49 -18.84
N THR A 4 17.23 -11.58 -19.52
CA THR A 4 18.31 -10.73 -19.03
C THR A 4 17.93 -9.90 -17.80
N ASN A 5 16.67 -9.46 -17.70
CA ASN A 5 16.22 -8.59 -16.61
C ASN A 5 15.48 -9.31 -15.48
N PHE A 6 15.21 -10.62 -15.63
CA PHE A 6 14.44 -11.38 -14.67
C PHE A 6 15.07 -11.36 -13.27
N TRP A 7 16.36 -11.66 -13.18
CA TRP A 7 17.07 -11.69 -11.90
C TRP A 7 17.17 -10.32 -11.25
N LEU A 8 17.35 -9.27 -12.06
CA LEU A 8 17.40 -7.90 -11.55
C LEU A 8 16.05 -7.47 -10.98
N ALA A 9 14.96 -7.67 -11.74
CA ALA A 9 13.60 -7.36 -11.29
C ALA A 9 13.26 -8.15 -10.02
N LEU A 10 13.54 -9.46 -10.00
CA LEU A 10 13.32 -10.30 -8.83
C LEU A 10 14.09 -9.81 -7.60
N MET A 11 15.37 -9.43 -7.75
CA MET A 11 16.16 -8.91 -6.64
C MET A 11 15.60 -7.57 -6.13
N LEU A 12 15.18 -6.67 -7.03
CA LEU A 12 14.58 -5.39 -6.65
C LEU A 12 13.26 -5.59 -5.89
N THR A 13 12.37 -6.45 -6.39
CA THR A 13 11.09 -6.76 -5.71
C THR A 13 11.30 -7.43 -4.36
N VAL A 14 12.26 -8.36 -4.24
CA VAL A 14 12.62 -8.99 -2.96
C VAL A 14 13.18 -7.96 -1.98
N PHE A 15 14.06 -7.07 -2.45
CA PHE A 15 14.64 -6.03 -1.58
C PHE A 15 13.58 -5.04 -1.10
N ALA A 16 12.66 -4.65 -1.97
CA ALA A 16 11.50 -3.83 -1.62
C ALA A 16 10.62 -4.54 -0.57
N GLY A 17 10.28 -5.81 -0.75
CA GLY A 17 9.50 -6.58 0.22
C GLY A 17 10.20 -6.77 1.58
N LEU A 18 11.51 -6.99 1.57
CA LEU A 18 12.31 -7.10 2.81
C LEU A 18 12.36 -5.79 3.60
N SER A 19 12.20 -4.63 2.94
CA SER A 19 12.19 -3.33 3.62
C SER A 19 11.06 -3.22 4.66
N THR A 20 9.87 -3.76 4.37
CA THR A 20 8.74 -3.86 5.32
C THR A 20 9.10 -4.74 6.52
N GLY A 21 9.83 -5.83 6.29
CA GLY A 21 10.34 -6.71 7.34
C GLY A 21 11.36 -6.00 8.24
N ILE A 22 12.31 -5.26 7.65
CA ILE A 22 13.30 -4.47 8.39
C ILE A 22 12.61 -3.43 9.29
N GLY A 23 11.64 -2.68 8.74
CA GLY A 23 10.84 -1.73 9.52
C GLY A 23 10.08 -2.39 10.67
N SER A 24 9.54 -3.58 10.44
CA SER A 24 8.84 -4.37 11.47
C SER A 24 9.78 -4.85 12.59
N ILE A 25 11.00 -5.27 12.25
CA ILE A 25 12.01 -5.67 13.24
C ILE A 25 12.40 -4.48 14.13
N MET A 26 12.56 -3.29 13.55
CA MET A 26 12.85 -2.07 14.33
C MET A 26 11.76 -1.77 15.36
N ALA A 27 10.50 -2.08 15.03
CA ALA A 27 9.37 -1.90 15.95
C ALA A 27 9.43 -2.86 17.16
N LEU A 28 10.02 -4.05 17.03
CA LEU A 28 10.15 -5.02 18.15
C LEU A 28 11.11 -4.54 19.25
N PHE A 29 12.08 -3.70 18.90
CA PHE A 29 13.04 -3.13 19.86
C PHE A 29 12.59 -1.77 20.42
N ALA A 30 11.53 -1.17 19.87
CA ALA A 30 11.01 0.11 20.31
C ALA A 30 10.19 -0.05 21.59
N LYS A 31 10.70 0.47 22.71
CA LYS A 31 10.00 0.43 24.01
C LYS A 31 8.82 1.41 24.12
N ARG A 32 8.83 2.48 23.33
CA ARG A 32 7.75 3.47 23.23
C ARG A 32 7.66 3.97 21.78
N THR A 33 6.45 4.17 21.30
CA THR A 33 6.21 4.81 20.00
C THR A 33 6.57 6.29 20.10
N ASN A 34 7.49 6.75 19.25
CA ASN A 34 7.72 8.18 19.04
C ASN A 34 6.73 8.68 17.99
N ILE A 35 5.62 9.26 18.43
CA ILE A 35 4.55 9.78 17.56
C ILE A 35 5.07 10.78 16.51
N ARG A 36 6.10 11.58 16.81
CA ARG A 36 6.67 12.52 15.82
C ARG A 36 7.36 11.78 14.69
N PHE A 37 8.17 10.78 15.03
CA PHE A 37 8.81 9.93 14.03
C PHE A 37 7.77 9.19 13.21
N LEU A 38 6.76 8.59 13.87
CA LEU A 38 5.67 7.89 13.21
C LEU A 38 4.90 8.79 12.22
N SER A 39 4.51 9.99 12.63
CA SER A 39 3.82 10.94 11.75
C SER A 39 4.68 11.38 10.55
N ILE A 40 5.98 11.58 10.75
CA ILE A 40 6.91 11.92 9.64
C ILE A 40 7.03 10.73 8.68
N SER A 41 7.20 9.51 9.19
CA SER A 41 7.32 8.30 8.37
C SER A 41 6.04 8.02 7.57
N LEU A 42 4.87 8.13 8.21
CA LEU A 42 3.57 7.97 7.53
C LEU A 42 3.33 9.05 6.48
N GLY A 43 3.66 10.31 6.79
CA GLY A 43 3.56 11.41 5.83
C GLY A 43 4.51 11.25 4.63
N PHE A 44 5.74 10.78 4.87
CA PHE A 44 6.69 10.47 3.80
C PHE A 44 6.18 9.34 2.91
N SER A 45 5.70 8.24 3.49
CA SER A 45 5.13 7.10 2.76
C SER A 45 3.92 7.52 1.92
N ALA A 46 2.98 8.26 2.51
CA ALA A 46 1.82 8.79 1.77
C ALA A 46 2.25 9.70 0.60
N GLY A 47 3.27 10.54 0.80
CA GLY A 47 3.82 11.40 -0.25
C GLY A 47 4.41 10.61 -1.42
N VAL A 48 5.22 9.58 -1.13
CA VAL A 48 5.79 8.69 -2.17
C VAL A 48 4.67 8.01 -2.95
N MET A 49 3.64 7.49 -2.28
CA MET A 49 2.53 6.80 -2.94
C MET A 49 1.66 7.72 -3.79
N ILE A 50 1.42 8.97 -3.37
CA ILE A 50 0.75 9.98 -4.19
C ILE A 50 1.57 10.28 -5.44
N TYR A 51 2.89 10.45 -5.31
CA TYR A 51 3.78 10.69 -6.44
C TYR A 51 3.74 9.53 -7.45
N VAL A 52 3.95 8.29 -6.98
CA VAL A 52 3.91 7.09 -7.83
C VAL A 52 2.56 6.97 -8.55
N SER A 53 1.45 7.22 -7.83
CA SER A 53 0.11 7.11 -8.39
C SER A 53 -0.14 8.11 -9.53
N PHE A 54 0.17 9.40 -9.32
CA PHE A 54 -0.14 10.47 -10.28
C PHE A 54 0.91 10.64 -11.39
N VAL A 55 2.19 10.48 -11.05
CA VAL A 55 3.28 10.83 -11.97
C VAL A 55 3.74 9.60 -12.76
N GLU A 56 3.69 8.41 -12.18
CA GLU A 56 4.13 7.20 -12.86
C GLU A 56 2.96 6.38 -13.38
N ILE A 57 2.09 5.87 -12.51
CA ILE A 57 1.06 4.91 -12.88
C ILE A 57 0.00 5.56 -13.78
N PHE A 58 -0.52 6.73 -13.40
CA PHE A 58 -1.55 7.43 -14.17
C PHE A 58 -1.08 7.87 -15.57
N VAL A 59 0.20 8.23 -15.70
CA VAL A 59 0.78 8.61 -17.00
C VAL A 59 1.02 7.37 -17.87
N LYS A 60 1.62 6.31 -17.31
CA LYS A 60 1.83 5.03 -18.03
C LYS A 60 0.51 4.39 -18.48
N SER A 61 -0.55 4.49 -17.66
CA SER A 61 -1.88 4.00 -18.04
C SER A 61 -2.47 4.82 -19.17
N GLU A 62 -2.27 6.15 -19.19
CA GLU A 62 -2.71 6.99 -20.30
C GLU A 62 -2.01 6.61 -21.61
N GLU A 63 -0.68 6.47 -21.59
CA GLU A 63 0.10 6.07 -22.77
C GLU A 63 -0.40 4.72 -23.32
N SER A 64 -0.59 3.74 -22.43
CA SER A 64 -1.10 2.41 -22.81
C SER A 64 -2.53 2.46 -23.37
N LEU A 65 -3.39 3.33 -22.83
CA LEU A 65 -4.78 3.49 -23.28
C LEU A 65 -4.85 4.23 -24.62
N VAL A 66 -4.00 5.23 -24.85
CA VAL A 66 -3.94 5.94 -26.15
C VAL A 66 -3.62 4.96 -27.28
N GLU A 67 -2.71 4.01 -27.06
CA GLU A 67 -2.40 2.96 -28.04
C GLU A 67 -3.59 2.01 -28.30
N ALA A 68 -4.40 1.73 -27.27
CA ALA A 68 -5.50 0.77 -27.35
C ALA A 68 -6.81 1.35 -27.91
N VAL A 69 -7.18 2.57 -27.52
CA VAL A 69 -8.50 3.17 -27.83
C VAL A 69 -8.44 4.52 -28.53
N GLY A 70 -7.24 5.06 -28.76
CA GLY A 70 -7.04 6.36 -29.40
C GLY A 70 -7.16 7.55 -28.45
N THR A 71 -6.82 8.73 -28.96
CA THR A 71 -6.74 9.97 -28.17
C THR A 71 -8.12 10.48 -27.74
N GLY A 72 -8.20 11.02 -26.52
CA GLY A 72 -9.41 11.62 -25.96
C GLY A 72 -10.32 10.64 -25.22
N LEU A 73 -10.62 9.47 -25.82
CA LEU A 73 -11.35 8.41 -25.10
C LEU A 73 -10.48 7.79 -23.99
N SER A 74 -9.17 7.67 -24.25
CA SER A 74 -8.16 7.19 -23.29
C SER A 74 -8.24 7.93 -21.96
N SER A 75 -8.25 9.27 -22.00
CA SER A 75 -8.21 10.11 -20.81
C SER A 75 -9.46 9.97 -19.95
N TRP A 76 -10.63 9.83 -20.58
CA TRP A 76 -11.88 9.56 -19.85
C TRP A 76 -11.85 8.19 -19.17
N ILE A 77 -11.41 7.16 -19.87
CA ILE A 77 -11.30 5.81 -19.31
C ILE A 77 -10.30 5.80 -18.16
N ASN A 78 -9.15 6.46 -18.33
CA ASN A 78 -8.09 6.50 -17.32
C ASN A 78 -8.56 7.20 -16.04
N VAL A 79 -9.21 8.37 -16.17
CA VAL A 79 -9.78 9.10 -15.03
C VAL A 79 -10.87 8.28 -14.34
N LEU A 80 -11.81 7.68 -15.10
CA LEU A 80 -12.88 6.87 -14.53
C LEU A 80 -12.34 5.62 -13.83
N ALA A 81 -11.31 4.97 -14.39
CA ALA A 81 -10.66 3.82 -13.77
C ALA A 81 -9.92 4.22 -12.49
N PHE A 82 -9.22 5.35 -12.48
CA PHE A 82 -8.51 5.86 -11.31
C PHE A 82 -9.47 6.15 -10.14
N PHE A 83 -10.50 6.96 -10.37
CA PHE A 83 -11.51 7.24 -9.34
C PHE A 83 -12.37 6.03 -9.00
N GLY A 84 -12.60 5.14 -9.97
CA GLY A 84 -13.23 3.83 -9.74
C GLY A 84 -12.42 2.96 -8.80
N GLY A 85 -11.09 2.95 -8.94
CA GLY A 85 -10.17 2.27 -8.02
C GLY A 85 -10.22 2.85 -6.61
N ILE A 86 -10.24 4.18 -6.47
CA ILE A 86 -10.45 4.85 -5.18
C ILE A 86 -11.78 4.43 -4.55
N GLY A 87 -12.86 4.44 -5.34
CA GLY A 87 -14.18 4.00 -4.89
C GLY A 87 -14.22 2.54 -4.48
N MET A 88 -13.51 1.65 -5.20
CA MET A 88 -13.37 0.25 -4.86
C MET A 88 -12.67 0.06 -3.52
N ILE A 89 -11.55 0.76 -3.27
CA ILE A 89 -10.83 0.68 -2.00
C ILE A 89 -11.71 1.23 -0.86
N ALA A 90 -12.43 2.33 -1.08
CA ALA A 90 -13.37 2.87 -0.09
C ALA A 90 -14.50 1.88 0.24
N LEU A 91 -15.00 1.15 -0.77
CA LEU A 91 -16.00 0.10 -0.55
C LEU A 91 -15.42 -1.08 0.22
N ILE A 92 -14.20 -1.53 -0.12
CA ILE A 92 -13.51 -2.59 0.62
C ILE A 92 -13.36 -2.16 2.08
N ASP A 93 -12.88 -0.95 2.34
CA ASP A 93 -12.68 -0.40 3.69
C ASP A 93 -14.00 -0.33 4.47
N PHE A 94 -15.08 0.10 3.83
CA PHE A 94 -16.42 0.12 4.42
C PHE A 94 -16.96 -1.27 4.78
N LEU A 95 -16.57 -2.31 4.03
CA LEU A 95 -16.97 -3.69 4.28
C LEU A 95 -16.14 -4.36 5.39
N VAL A 96 -14.98 -3.80 5.78
CA VAL A 96 -14.16 -4.35 6.87
C VAL A 96 -14.82 -4.02 8.23
N PRO A 97 -15.13 -5.02 9.07
CA PRO A 97 -15.80 -4.80 10.35
C PRO A 97 -15.01 -3.88 11.31
N THR A 98 -15.73 -2.96 11.98
CA THR A 98 -15.19 -2.08 13.02
C THR A 98 -14.57 -2.88 14.16
N GLY A 99 -13.27 -2.70 14.40
CA GLY A 99 -12.47 -3.51 15.33
C GLY A 99 -11.41 -4.42 14.71
N GLU A 100 -11.50 -4.73 13.41
CA GLU A 100 -10.43 -5.40 12.63
C GLU A 100 -9.84 -4.51 11.53
N ASN A 101 -10.44 -3.33 11.27
CA ASN A 101 -9.95 -2.38 10.27
C ASN A 101 -8.67 -1.64 10.73
N PRO A 102 -7.52 -1.80 10.05
CA PRO A 102 -6.28 -1.10 10.37
C PRO A 102 -6.34 0.43 10.20
N HIS A 103 -7.32 0.95 9.46
CA HIS A 103 -7.48 2.38 9.16
C HIS A 103 -8.35 3.12 10.18
N GLU A 104 -8.87 2.43 11.20
CA GLU A 104 -9.60 3.06 12.30
C GLU A 104 -8.61 3.78 13.23
N MET A 105 -8.77 5.11 13.38
CA MET A 105 -7.92 5.93 14.24
C MET A 105 -8.15 5.56 15.71
N ARG A 106 -7.31 4.67 16.24
CA ARG A 106 -7.25 4.37 17.67
C ARG A 106 -6.02 5.04 18.24
N ASP A 107 -6.20 5.71 19.38
CA ASP A 107 -5.05 6.21 20.11
C ASP A 107 -4.15 5.03 20.49
N VAL A 108 -2.86 5.16 20.23
CA VAL A 108 -1.87 4.08 20.46
C VAL A 108 -1.85 3.69 21.94
N GLU A 109 -2.29 4.60 22.81
CA GLU A 109 -2.40 4.42 24.26
C GLU A 109 -3.69 3.69 24.70
N ASP A 110 -4.75 3.67 23.88
CA ASP A 110 -6.06 3.06 24.19
C ASP A 110 -6.15 1.57 23.85
N MET A 111 -5.05 0.96 23.38
CA MET A 111 -4.97 -0.47 23.10
C MET A 111 -4.91 -1.28 24.41
N LYS A 112 -6.05 -1.46 25.09
CA LYS A 112 -6.16 -2.42 26.21
C LYS A 112 -5.95 -3.85 25.70
N VAL A 113 -4.80 -4.42 26.08
CA VAL A 113 -4.34 -5.76 25.69
C VAL A 113 -5.26 -6.83 26.27
N ARG A 114 -5.91 -7.61 25.40
CA ARG A 114 -6.59 -8.88 25.76
C ARG A 114 -5.87 -10.00 25.01
N ASP A 115 -5.02 -10.75 25.71
CA ASP A 115 -4.01 -11.67 25.15
C ASP A 115 -4.51 -12.61 24.06
N GLN A 116 -5.75 -13.08 24.13
CA GLN A 116 -6.30 -14.04 23.15
C GLN A 116 -6.64 -13.43 21.77
N LYS A 117 -6.60 -12.10 21.60
CA LYS A 117 -6.88 -11.43 20.31
C LYS A 117 -5.63 -10.97 19.55
N LEU A 118 -4.44 -11.01 20.16
CA LEU A 118 -3.22 -10.46 19.55
C LEU A 118 -2.75 -11.24 18.31
N MET A 119 -2.75 -12.58 18.38
CA MET A 119 -2.42 -13.44 17.23
C MET A 119 -3.35 -13.17 16.04
N ARG A 120 -4.65 -13.04 16.31
CA ARG A 120 -5.64 -12.75 15.27
C ARG A 120 -5.39 -11.39 14.62
N VAL A 121 -5.21 -10.35 15.44
CA VAL A 121 -4.91 -8.99 14.96
C VAL A 121 -3.62 -8.99 14.15
N GLY A 122 -2.54 -9.60 14.65
CA GLY A 122 -1.27 -9.67 13.92
C GLY A 122 -1.38 -10.36 12.57
N VAL A 123 -2.10 -11.48 12.47
CA VAL A 123 -2.32 -12.20 11.20
C VAL A 123 -3.16 -11.37 10.22
N PHE A 124 -4.24 -10.74 10.69
CA PHE A 124 -5.05 -9.87 9.82
C PHE A 124 -4.29 -8.62 9.37
N THR A 125 -3.52 -7.98 10.26
CA THR A 125 -2.65 -6.84 9.90
C THR A 125 -1.60 -7.27 8.88
N ALA A 126 -0.95 -8.41 9.07
CA ALA A 126 0.04 -8.92 8.12
C ALA A 126 -0.58 -9.22 6.75
N LEU A 127 -1.78 -9.81 6.73
CA LEU A 127 -2.52 -10.08 5.49
C LEU A 127 -2.94 -8.78 4.80
N ALA A 128 -3.43 -7.80 5.54
CA ALA A 128 -3.83 -6.50 5.00
C ALA A 128 -2.63 -5.77 4.36
N ILE A 129 -1.48 -5.75 5.03
CA ILE A 129 -0.23 -5.17 4.49
C ILE A 129 0.22 -5.93 3.23
N ALA A 130 0.14 -7.27 3.23
CA ALA A 130 0.52 -8.06 2.07
C ALA A 130 -0.38 -7.78 0.85
N ILE A 131 -1.69 -7.64 1.06
CA ILE A 131 -2.65 -7.28 0.00
C ILE A 131 -2.39 -5.85 -0.51
N HIS A 132 -1.95 -4.93 0.34
CA HIS A 132 -1.62 -3.57 -0.05
C HIS A 132 -0.33 -3.48 -0.86
N ASN A 133 0.72 -4.18 -0.44
CA ASN A 133 2.02 -4.17 -1.10
C ASN A 133 2.03 -4.97 -2.41
N PHE A 134 1.04 -5.85 -2.64
CA PHE A 134 0.98 -6.67 -3.84
C PHE A 134 0.75 -5.84 -5.12
N PRO A 135 -0.26 -4.93 -5.19
CA PRO A 135 -0.39 -3.97 -6.28
C PRO A 135 0.86 -3.11 -6.50
N GLU A 136 1.50 -2.64 -5.42
CA GLU A 136 2.71 -1.82 -5.51
C GLU A 136 3.88 -2.60 -6.13
N GLY A 137 4.05 -3.86 -5.72
CA GLY A 137 5.05 -4.76 -6.27
C GLY A 137 4.81 -5.16 -7.73
N LEU A 138 3.56 -5.14 -8.21
CA LEU A 138 3.23 -5.34 -9.62
C LEU A 138 3.49 -4.10 -10.47
N ALA A 139 3.42 -2.91 -9.87
CA ALA A 139 3.68 -1.64 -10.55
C ALA A 139 5.19 -1.31 -10.65
N THR A 140 6.02 -1.96 -9.83
CA THR A 140 7.49 -1.80 -9.75
C THR A 140 8.21 -2.79 -10.66
#